data_AF-A0A968YYP9-F1
#
_entry.id   AF-A0A968YYP9-F1
#
_cell.length_a   1.000
_cell.length_b   1.000
_cell.length_c   1.000
_cell.angle_alpha   90.00
_cell.angle_beta   90.00
_cell.angle_gamma   90.00
#
_symmetry.space_group_name_H-M   'P 1'
#
loop_
_entity.id
_entity.type
_entity.pdbx_description
1 polymer ?
#
loop_
_entity_poly.entity_id
_entity_poly.type
_entity_poly.pdbx_seq_one_letter_code
_entity_poly.pdbx_strand_id
1 'polypeptide(L)'
;MKKFLTPINILLFFLLAIAVVIITSLYVSKEQYYYFWDYSTYFQKTNDLVIQLKTSPLEAVFAFVISLFDDYTQLPLIPVLPFRLLLGPSRLGFILSLALAHIVPFCLTMGAIATQVISAKPRTVFWWTAFATLLMPPVWIPILRGFPDLGVRLC
;
A
#
# COMPACT_ATOMS: atom_id res chain seq x y z
N MET A 1 2.70 -10.75 -24.01
CA MET A 1 3.11 -10.67 -22.58
C MET A 1 4.63 -10.75 -22.32
N LYS A 2 5.48 -11.41 -23.14
CA LYS A 2 6.95 -11.51 -22.89
C LYS A 2 7.78 -10.19 -22.93
N LYS A 3 7.24 -9.06 -23.40
CA LYS A 3 7.99 -7.78 -23.57
C LYS A 3 8.15 -6.92 -22.30
N PHE A 4 7.51 -7.29 -21.18
CA PHE A 4 7.54 -6.50 -19.94
C PHE A 4 8.58 -6.96 -18.90
N LEU A 5 9.11 -8.17 -18.98
CA LEU A 5 10.16 -8.67 -18.07
C LEU A 5 11.57 -8.34 -18.59
N THR A 6 11.80 -7.07 -18.93
CA THR A 6 13.15 -6.61 -19.27
C THR A 6 13.88 -6.13 -18.02
N PRO A 7 15.22 -6.29 -17.93
CA PRO A 7 15.99 -5.84 -16.76
C PRO A 7 15.71 -4.40 -16.35
N ILE A 8 15.47 -3.53 -17.35
CA ILE A 8 15.14 -2.12 -17.10
C ILE A 8 13.79 -1.93 -16.40
N ASN A 9 12.78 -2.75 -16.69
CA ASN A 9 11.48 -2.68 -16.02
C ASN A 9 11.57 -3.18 -14.59
N ILE A 10 12.40 -4.20 -14.34
CA ILE A 10 12.68 -4.70 -12.99
C ILE A 10 13.38 -3.60 -12.18
N LEU A 11 14.41 -2.97 -12.76
CA LEU A 11 15.09 -1.84 -12.13
C LEU A 11 14.13 -0.69 -11.80
N LEU A 12 13.28 -0.28 -12.75
CA LEU A 12 12.32 0.80 -12.55
C LEU A 12 11.25 0.46 -11.50
N PHE A 13 10.82 -0.81 -11.43
CA PHE A 13 9.93 -1.29 -10.37
C PHE A 13 10.58 -1.15 -8.99
N PHE A 14 11.83 -1.60 -8.84
CA PHE A 14 12.55 -1.46 -7.58
C PHE A 14 12.80 0.01 -7.22
N LEU A 15 13.14 0.86 -8.19
CA LEU A 15 13.28 2.30 -7.98
C LEU A 15 11.98 2.94 -7.49
N LEU A 16 10.84 2.54 -8.06
CA LEU A 16 9.52 3.00 -7.62
C LEU A 16 9.25 2.57 -6.17
N ALA A 17 9.48 1.29 -5.84
CA ALA A 17 9.28 0.78 -4.49
C ALA A 17 10.22 1.45 -3.47
N ILE A 18 11.50 1.64 -3.82
CA ILE A 18 12.48 2.34 -2.98
C ILE A 18 12.07 3.79 -2.76
N ALA A 19 11.60 4.50 -3.79
CA ALA A 19 11.08 5.85 -3.65
C ALA A 19 9.91 5.91 -2.65
N VAL A 20 8.98 4.95 -2.74
CA VAL A 20 7.87 4.83 -1.79
C VAL A 20 8.35 4.62 -0.35
N VAL A 21 9.32 3.72 -0.14
CA VAL A 21 9.91 3.45 1.17
C VAL A 21 10.62 4.69 1.73
N ILE A 22 11.42 5.38 0.91
CA ILE A 22 12.17 6.57 1.35
C ILE A 22 11.22 7.69 1.75
N ILE A 23 10.24 8.04 0.89
CA ILE A 23 9.29 9.12 1.16
C ILE A 23 8.51 8.82 2.45
N THR A 24 8.01 7.59 2.58
CA THR A 24 7.27 7.15 3.77
C THR A 24 8.13 7.24 5.03
N SER A 25 9.36 6.75 4.98
CA SER A 25 10.26 6.76 6.14
C SER A 25 10.65 8.18 6.55
N LEU A 26 10.94 9.05 5.59
CA LEU A 26 11.25 10.46 5.85
C LEU A 26 10.06 11.22 6.44
N TYR A 27 8.84 10.88 6.04
CA TYR A 27 7.64 11.47 6.60
C TYR A 27 7.41 10.99 8.04
N VAL A 28 7.34 9.68 8.26
CA VAL A 28 7.04 9.09 9.58
C VAL A 28 8.13 9.40 10.61
N SER A 29 9.40 9.46 10.22
CA SER A 29 10.50 9.83 11.14
C SER A 29 10.41 11.28 11.65
N LYS A 30 9.69 12.15 10.94
CA LYS A 30 9.44 13.54 11.35
C LYS A 30 8.11 13.73 12.08
N GLU A 31 7.28 12.70 12.18
CA GLU A 31 6.03 12.80 12.94
C GLU A 31 6.32 12.83 14.44
N GLN A 32 5.72 13.80 15.12
CA GLN A 32 5.73 13.95 16.58
C GLN A 32 4.27 14.05 17.03
N TYR A 33 3.49 12.98 16.84
CA TYR A 33 2.05 12.98 17.10
C TYR A 33 1.63 11.78 17.95
N TYR A 34 0.68 12.03 18.87
CA TYR A 34 -0.15 10.98 19.46
C TYR A 34 -1.34 10.74 18.52
N TYR A 35 -1.41 9.57 17.89
CA TYR A 35 -2.52 9.22 17.03
C TYR A 35 -3.75 8.88 17.87
N PHE A 36 -4.89 9.47 17.52
CA PHE A 36 -6.16 9.28 18.20
C PHE A 36 -7.22 8.78 17.21
N TRP A 37 -8.26 8.10 17.70
CA TRP A 37 -9.39 7.64 16.89
C TRP A 37 -8.94 6.81 15.66
N ASP A 38 -9.46 7.12 14.48
CA ASP A 38 -9.34 6.31 13.27
C ASP A 38 -7.90 6.16 12.77
N TYR A 39 -7.03 7.13 13.11
CA TYR A 39 -5.58 7.08 12.84
C TYR A 39 -4.87 5.92 13.56
N SER A 40 -5.50 5.33 14.57
CA SER A 40 -4.96 4.22 15.37
C SER A 40 -5.73 2.91 15.16
N THR A 41 -7.00 2.98 14.75
CA THR A 41 -7.90 1.83 14.61
C THR A 41 -7.36 0.81 13.61
N TYR A 42 -6.97 1.23 12.40
CA TYR A 42 -6.43 0.30 11.40
C TYR A 42 -5.07 -0.27 11.81
N PHE A 43 -4.25 0.50 12.53
CA PHE A 43 -2.98 0.00 13.07
C PHE A 43 -3.23 -1.12 14.09
N GLN A 44 -4.16 -0.91 15.02
CA GLN A 44 -4.54 -1.90 16.03
C GLN A 44 -5.17 -3.14 15.37
N LYS A 45 -6.19 -2.97 14.52
CA LYS A 45 -6.83 -4.06 13.77
C LYS A 45 -5.82 -4.89 12.97
N THR A 46 -4.82 -4.24 12.38
CA THR A 46 -3.75 -4.94 11.65
C THR A 46 -2.84 -5.75 12.59
N ASN A 47 -2.51 -5.20 13.75
CA ASN A 47 -1.71 -5.91 14.74
C ASN A 47 -2.46 -7.13 15.29
N ASP A 48 -3.73 -6.94 15.64
CA ASP A 48 -4.60 -7.99 16.15
C ASP A 48 -4.77 -9.11 15.13
N LEU A 49 -5.01 -8.75 13.86
CA LEU A 49 -5.11 -9.72 12.77
C LEU A 49 -3.82 -10.51 12.57
N VAL A 50 -2.65 -9.87 12.65
CA VAL A 50 -1.36 -10.57 12.57
C VAL A 50 -1.12 -11.50 13.76
N ILE A 51 -1.53 -11.10 14.96
CA ILE A 51 -1.44 -11.94 16.17
C ILE A 51 -2.36 -13.15 16.01
N GLN A 52 -3.63 -12.94 15.67
CA GLN A 52 -4.61 -13.99 15.44
C GLN A 52 -4.18 -14.96 14.34
N LEU A 53 -3.63 -14.44 13.24
CA LEU A 53 -3.12 -15.28 12.15
C LEU A 53 -1.97 -16.20 12.60
N LYS A 54 -1.15 -15.76 13.57
CA LYS A 54 -0.05 -16.56 14.13
C LYS A 54 -0.54 -17.57 15.16
N THR A 55 -1.58 -17.27 15.93
CA THR A 55 -2.08 -18.12 17.01
C THR A 55 -3.14 -19.12 16.55
N SER A 56 -4.11 -18.68 15.76
CA SER A 56 -5.22 -19.48 15.24
C SER A 56 -5.66 -18.96 13.86
N PRO A 57 -5.05 -19.47 12.77
CA PRO A 57 -5.35 -19.00 11.41
C PRO A 57 -6.83 -19.15 11.02
N LEU A 58 -7.51 -20.17 11.55
CA LEU A 58 -8.89 -20.45 11.24
C LEU A 58 -9.83 -19.43 11.92
N GLU A 59 -9.56 -19.06 13.17
CA GLU A 59 -10.25 -17.96 13.85
C GLU A 59 -10.00 -16.61 13.17
N ALA A 60 -8.78 -16.36 12.68
CA ALA A 60 -8.48 -15.13 11.94
C ALA A 60 -9.33 -15.00 10.67
N VAL A 61 -9.58 -16.10 9.95
CA VAL A 61 -10.46 -16.09 8.78
C VAL A 61 -11.92 -15.82 9.17
N PHE A 62 -12.41 -16.42 10.26
CA PHE A 62 -13.77 -16.13 10.72
C PHE A 62 -13.92 -14.68 11.19
N ALA A 63 -12.96 -14.15 11.95
CA ALA A 63 -12.93 -12.76 12.39
C ALA A 63 -12.89 -11.81 11.18
N PHE A 64 -12.12 -12.15 10.15
CA PHE A 64 -12.08 -11.41 8.90
C PHE A 64 -13.46 -11.37 8.22
N VAL A 65 -14.13 -12.52 8.05
CA VAL A 65 -15.45 -12.59 7.42
C VAL A 65 -16.50 -11.79 8.20
N ILE A 66 -16.47 -11.87 9.54
CA ILE A 66 -17.36 -11.06 10.40
C ILE A 66 -17.07 -9.57 10.23
N SER A 67 -15.80 -9.18 10.11
CA SER A 67 -15.41 -7.76 9.93
C SER A 67 -15.94 -7.13 8.64
N LEU A 68 -16.37 -7.93 7.64
CA LEU A 68 -16.97 -7.41 6.41
C LEU A 68 -18.30 -6.67 6.66
N PHE A 69 -18.94 -6.92 7.79
CA PHE A 69 -20.19 -6.27 8.20
C PHE A 69 -19.99 -5.14 9.22
N ASP A 70 -18.74 -4.85 9.59
CA ASP A 70 -18.37 -3.76 10.51
C ASP A 70 -18.09 -2.47 9.72
N ASP A 71 -18.28 -1.32 10.34
CA ASP A 71 -17.99 0.00 9.74
C ASP A 71 -16.49 0.11 9.35
N TYR A 72 -15.63 -0.58 10.10
CA TYR A 72 -14.20 -0.71 9.85
C TYR A 72 -13.83 -2.11 9.33
N THR A 73 -14.15 -2.37 8.07
CA THR A 73 -13.79 -3.62 7.38
C THR A 73 -12.28 -3.86 7.31
N GLN A 74 -11.86 -5.10 7.49
CA GLN A 74 -10.46 -5.51 7.38
C GLN A 74 -10.05 -5.88 5.95
N LEU A 75 -10.97 -5.82 4.97
CA LEU A 75 -10.69 -6.15 3.56
C LEU A 75 -9.45 -5.43 3.00
N PRO A 76 -9.27 -4.10 3.20
CA PRO A 76 -8.11 -3.38 2.70
C PRO A 76 -6.80 -3.77 3.39
N LEU A 77 -6.85 -4.52 4.49
CA LEU A 77 -5.66 -4.93 5.24
C LEU A 77 -5.05 -6.23 4.70
N ILE A 78 -5.79 -7.02 3.89
CA ILE A 78 -5.26 -8.28 3.34
C ILE A 78 -3.97 -8.06 2.54
N PRO A 79 -3.90 -7.10 1.58
CA PRO A 79 -2.68 -6.88 0.81
C PRO A 79 -1.51 -6.36 1.67
N VAL A 80 -1.81 -5.84 2.86
CA VAL A 80 -0.84 -5.27 3.83
C VAL A 80 -0.16 -6.38 4.65
N LEU A 81 -0.87 -7.47 4.93
CA LEU A 81 -0.39 -8.57 5.78
C LEU A 81 1.00 -9.12 5.45
N PRO A 82 1.36 -9.44 4.19
CA PRO A 82 2.68 -10.00 3.89
C PRO A 82 3.81 -9.03 4.27
N PHE A 83 3.67 -7.75 3.93
CA PHE A 83 4.64 -6.72 4.30
C PHE A 83 4.68 -6.51 5.81
N ARG A 84 3.51 -6.55 6.45
CA ARG A 84 3.38 -6.35 7.89
C ARG A 84 4.06 -7.45 8.69
N LEU A 85 4.01 -8.69 8.23
CA LEU A 85 4.72 -9.83 8.83
C LEU A 85 6.25 -9.66 8.74
N LEU A 86 6.74 -9.05 7.66
CA LEU A 86 8.17 -8.81 7.43
C LEU A 86 8.72 -7.60 8.18
N LEU A 87 7.98 -6.49 8.22
CA LEU A 87 8.44 -5.19 8.74
C LEU A 87 8.24 -5.01 10.26
N GLY A 88 7.53 -5.93 10.92
CA GLY A 88 7.36 -5.93 12.37
C GLY A 88 6.33 -4.91 12.90
N PRO A 89 6.09 -4.89 14.23
CA PRO A 89 4.91 -4.25 14.83
C PRO A 89 4.96 -2.75 15.05
N SER A 90 5.99 -2.08 14.53
CA SER A 90 6.11 -0.64 14.68
C SER A 90 5.09 0.11 13.81
N ARG A 91 4.76 1.35 14.21
CA ARG A 91 3.96 2.28 13.39
C ARG A 91 4.57 2.47 12.00
N LEU A 92 5.90 2.62 11.93
CA LEU A 92 6.64 2.72 10.68
C LEU A 92 6.42 1.47 9.80
N GLY A 93 6.55 0.28 10.39
CA GLY A 93 6.32 -0.99 9.69
C GLY A 93 4.90 -1.09 9.11
N PHE A 94 3.90 -0.62 9.86
CA PHE A 94 2.52 -0.55 9.39
C PHE A 94 2.33 0.43 8.21
N ILE A 95 2.79 1.69 8.34
CA ILE A 95 2.64 2.68 7.26
C ILE A 95 3.40 2.25 6.00
N LEU A 96 4.61 1.69 6.15
CA LEU A 96 5.37 1.12 5.03
C LEU A 96 4.63 -0.03 4.37
N SER A 97 3.99 -0.90 5.15
CA SER A 97 3.19 -2.01 4.62
C SER A 97 2.00 -1.48 3.82
N LEU A 98 1.30 -0.46 4.33
CA LEU A 98 0.20 0.18 3.60
C LEU A 98 0.68 0.82 2.29
N ALA A 99 1.79 1.55 2.34
CA ALA A 99 2.35 2.24 1.17
C ALA A 99 2.78 1.26 0.08
N LEU A 100 3.49 0.18 0.44
CA LEU A 100 3.89 -0.85 -0.51
C LEU A 100 2.69 -1.63 -1.08
N ALA A 101 1.70 -1.94 -0.24
CA ALA A 101 0.54 -2.71 -0.64
C ALA A 101 -0.44 -1.92 -1.54
N HIS A 102 -0.49 -0.59 -1.42
CA HIS A 102 -1.49 0.22 -2.12
C HIS A 102 -0.89 1.23 -3.11
N ILE A 103 0.14 1.99 -2.74
CA ILE A 103 0.69 3.04 -3.61
C ILE A 103 1.41 2.40 -4.80
N VAL A 104 2.21 1.36 -4.59
CA VAL A 104 2.94 0.71 -5.69
C VAL A 104 1.98 0.13 -6.74
N PRO A 105 0.96 -0.68 -6.38
CA PRO A 105 -0.02 -1.13 -7.36
C PRO A 105 -0.80 0.01 -8.01
N PHE A 106 -1.20 1.04 -7.25
CA PHE A 106 -1.91 2.20 -7.78
C PHE A 106 -1.10 2.92 -8.87
N CYS A 107 0.19 3.20 -8.63
CA CYS A 107 1.09 3.82 -9.61
C CYS A 107 1.23 2.97 -10.88
N LEU A 108 1.34 1.65 -10.74
CA LEU A 108 1.43 0.74 -11.89
C LEU A 108 0.12 0.71 -12.68
N THR A 109 -1.03 0.72 -12.01
CA THR A 109 -2.35 0.79 -12.65
C THR A 109 -2.53 2.10 -13.42
N MET A 110 -2.13 3.24 -12.84
CA MET A 110 -2.15 4.53 -13.54
C MET A 110 -1.24 4.50 -14.78
N GLY A 111 -0.06 3.91 -14.67
CA GLY A 111 0.82 3.64 -15.81
C GLY A 111 0.14 2.81 -16.90
N ALA A 112 -0.54 1.73 -16.52
CA ALA A 112 -1.26 0.86 -17.46
C ALA A 112 -2.39 1.61 -18.18
N ILE A 113 -3.21 2.37 -17.44
CA ILE A 113 -4.29 3.18 -18.00
C ILE A 113 -3.73 4.20 -19.00
N ALA A 114 -2.66 4.91 -18.64
CA ALA A 114 -2.07 5.90 -19.54
C ALA A 114 -1.57 5.30 -20.86
N THR A 115 -1.07 4.05 -20.86
CA THR A 115 -0.68 3.38 -22.11
C THR A 115 -1.86 3.00 -23.02
N GLN A 116 -3.08 2.92 -22.48
CA GLN A 116 -4.28 2.71 -23.29
C GLN A 116 -4.73 3.99 -23.98
N VAL A 117 -4.46 5.15 -23.37
CA VAL A 117 -4.81 6.48 -23.91
C VAL A 117 -3.73 7.01 -24.85
N ILE A 118 -2.44 6.83 -24.51
CA ILE A 118 -1.31 7.34 -25.27
C ILE A 118 -0.58 6.17 -25.94
N SER A 119 -0.79 6.01 -27.25
CA SER A 119 -0.22 4.89 -28.01
C SER A 119 1.28 5.03 -28.33
N ALA A 120 1.85 6.22 -28.17
CA ALA A 120 3.26 6.48 -28.45
C ALA A 120 4.17 5.97 -27.33
N LYS A 121 5.20 5.18 -27.67
CA LYS A 121 6.25 4.69 -26.73
C LYS A 121 5.66 4.15 -25.40
N PRO A 122 4.89 3.04 -25.44
CA PRO A 122 4.11 2.57 -24.29
C PRO A 122 4.94 2.33 -23.02
N ARG A 123 6.19 1.85 -23.14
CA ARG A 123 7.07 1.67 -21.98
C ARG A 123 7.40 3.00 -21.29
N THR A 124 7.72 4.03 -22.06
CA THR A 124 8.08 5.36 -21.55
C THR A 124 6.87 6.00 -20.89
N VAL A 125 5.71 5.96 -21.55
CA VAL A 125 4.44 6.46 -21.00
C VAL A 125 4.09 5.76 -19.69
N PHE A 126 4.19 4.43 -19.65
CA PHE A 126 3.89 3.64 -18.45
C PHE A 126 4.70 4.13 -17.23
N TRP A 127 6.03 4.14 -17.35
CA TRP A 127 6.89 4.47 -16.22
C TRP A 127 6.83 5.95 -15.85
N TRP A 128 6.78 6.85 -16.84
CA TRP A 128 6.61 8.28 -16.54
C TRP A 128 5.33 8.56 -15.78
N THR A 129 4.22 7.96 -16.19
CA THR A 129 2.94 8.13 -15.49
C THR A 129 3.00 7.51 -14.09
N ALA A 130 3.59 6.33 -13.93
CA ALA A 130 3.74 5.68 -12.63
C ALA A 130 4.54 6.56 -11.65
N PHE A 131 5.67 7.13 -12.08
CA PHE A 131 6.46 8.07 -11.26
C PHE A 131 5.76 9.41 -11.05
N ALA A 132 5.10 9.97 -12.07
CA ALA A 132 4.34 11.21 -11.94
C ALA A 132 3.18 11.08 -10.94
N THR A 133 2.59 9.89 -10.82
CA THR A 133 1.54 9.60 -9.84
C THR A 133 2.05 9.79 -8.40
N LEU A 134 3.33 9.51 -8.13
CA LEU A 134 3.94 9.79 -6.82
C LEU A 134 4.05 11.28 -6.49
N LEU A 135 3.91 12.17 -7.47
CA LEU A 135 3.95 13.62 -7.20
C LEU A 135 2.58 14.16 -6.78
N MET A 136 1.53 13.33 -6.80
CA MET A 136 0.17 13.74 -6.47
C MET A 136 -0.06 13.66 -4.95
N PRO A 137 -0.28 14.79 -4.24
CA PRO A 137 -0.55 14.76 -2.80
C PRO A 137 -1.70 13.82 -2.36
N PRO A 138 -2.80 13.67 -3.13
CA PRO A 138 -3.88 12.75 -2.79
C PRO A 138 -3.48 11.27 -2.68
N VAL A 139 -2.33 10.87 -3.25
CA VAL A 139 -1.79 9.50 -3.17
C VAL A 139 -1.09 9.24 -1.83
N TRP A 140 -0.69 10.29 -1.12
CA TRP A 140 0.10 10.14 0.11
C TRP A 140 -0.71 10.37 1.37
N ILE A 141 -1.52 11.44 1.39
CA ILE A 141 -2.19 11.92 2.59
C ILE A 141 -2.95 10.81 3.36
N PRO A 142 -3.83 9.99 2.75
CA PRO A 142 -4.55 8.95 3.48
C PRO A 142 -3.62 7.85 4.02
N ILE A 143 -2.70 7.35 3.19
CA ILE A 143 -1.79 6.25 3.56
C ILE A 143 -0.84 6.66 4.66
N LEU A 144 -0.23 7.85 4.57
CA LEU A 144 0.69 8.36 5.58
C LEU A 144 -0.01 8.57 6.94
N ARG A 145 -1.31 8.84 6.90
CA ARG A 145 -2.16 8.93 8.09
C ARG A 145 -2.59 7.56 8.64
N GLY A 146 -2.40 6.48 7.88
CA GLY A 146 -2.75 5.12 8.29
C GLY A 146 -4.12 4.66 7.79
N PHE A 147 -4.74 5.40 6.87
CA PHE A 147 -5.99 5.00 6.22
C PHE A 147 -5.72 4.17 4.96
N PRO A 148 -6.36 3.01 4.80
CA PRO A 148 -6.21 2.19 3.60
C PRO A 148 -7.11 2.65 2.44
N ASP A 149 -7.65 3.87 2.47
CA ASP A 149 -8.67 4.40 1.53
C ASP A 149 -8.25 4.37 0.06
N LEU A 150 -6.95 4.34 -0.24
CA LEU A 150 -6.48 4.16 -1.62
C LEU A 150 -6.74 2.75 -2.16
N GLY A 151 -6.83 1.74 -1.30
CA GLY A 151 -7.26 0.38 -1.68
C GLY A 151 -8.72 0.33 -2.08
N VAL A 152 -9.58 1.07 -1.36
CA VAL A 152 -11.02 1.16 -1.70
C VAL A 152 -11.24 1.89 -3.02
N ARG A 153 -10.36 2.83 -3.40
CA ARG A 153 -10.43 3.50 -4.72
C ARG A 153 -10.06 2.62 -5.91
N LEU A 154 -9.49 1.44 -5.68
CA LEU A 154 -9.09 0.48 -6.71
C LEU A 154 -10.07 -0.71 -6.86
N CYS A 155 -11.06 -0.82 -5.97
CA CYS A 155 -12.13 -1.83 -6.02
C CYS A 155 -13.45 -1.18 -6.44
#